data_AF-A0A1B1K003-F1
#
_entry.id   AF-A0A1B1K003-F1
#
_cell.length_a   1.000
_cell.length_b   1.000
_cell.length_c   1.000
_cell.angle_alpha   90.00
_cell.angle_beta   90.00
_cell.angle_gamma   90.00
#
_symmetry.space_group_name_H-M   'P 1'
#
loop_
_entity.id
_entity.type
_entity.pdbx_description
1 polymer ?
#
loop_
_entity_poly.entity_id
_entity_poly.type
_entity_poly.pdbx_seq_one_letter_code
_entity_poly.pdbx_strand_id
1 'polypeptide(L)'
;MNPHTGNHGYHLVHTLRRPPVRPGRHALHAAASRIGIPCIRGAGDHRAFDSSGLVQWAYRQAGVAVPRTTYEQLRHGTAVDENDLQPGDVVLFYGGGHAGIYAGNDTVVHAPAPGRPVTRVAMNSMSFHAARRY
;
A
#
# COMPACT_ATOMS: atom_id res chain seq x y z
N MET A 1 56.03 4.19 3.16
CA MET A 1 55.14 4.74 4.22
C MET A 1 54.21 5.75 3.55
N ASN A 2 52.90 5.55 3.67
CA ASN A 2 51.81 6.41 3.16
C ASN A 2 51.45 7.48 4.24
N PRO A 3 50.45 8.39 4.08
CA PRO A 3 50.05 9.34 3.03
C PRO A 3 49.78 10.77 3.60
N HIS A 4 49.23 11.69 2.77
CA HIS A 4 48.37 12.88 3.03
C HIS A 4 48.87 14.04 2.13
N THR A 5 48.11 14.66 1.21
CA THR A 5 46.78 15.27 1.29
C THR A 5 46.36 15.69 -0.12
N GLY A 6 45.06 15.78 -0.44
CA GLY A 6 44.59 16.67 -1.51
C GLY A 6 43.57 16.10 -2.51
N ASN A 7 42.37 15.83 -2.01
CA ASN A 7 41.10 15.78 -2.75
C ASN A 7 40.93 16.99 -3.70
N HIS A 8 40.46 16.79 -4.94
CA HIS A 8 39.37 17.58 -5.56
C HIS A 8 38.88 16.95 -6.87
N GLY A 9 37.58 16.63 -6.90
CA GLY A 9 36.78 16.32 -8.10
C GLY A 9 36.94 14.85 -8.54
N TYR A 10 35.91 14.05 -8.77
CA TYR A 10 34.53 14.32 -9.15
C TYR A 10 33.73 13.08 -8.72
N HIS A 11 33.07 13.11 -7.57
CA HIS A 11 32.00 12.14 -7.33
C HIS A 11 30.71 12.77 -7.82
N LEU A 12 30.38 12.45 -9.07
CA LEU A 12 29.02 12.47 -9.56
C LEU A 12 28.15 11.76 -8.51
N VAL A 13 27.44 12.54 -7.71
CA VAL A 13 26.28 12.05 -6.99
C VAL A 13 25.29 11.62 -8.07
N HIS A 14 25.38 10.36 -8.51
CA HIS A 14 24.21 9.67 -8.99
C HIS A 14 23.25 9.62 -7.80
N THR A 15 22.51 10.71 -7.59
CA THR A 15 21.15 10.61 -7.10
C THR A 15 20.50 9.65 -8.07
N LEU A 16 20.49 8.36 -7.71
CA LEU A 16 19.59 7.40 -8.30
C LEU A 16 18.21 7.99 -8.03
N ARG A 17 17.72 8.79 -8.98
CA ARG A 17 16.31 8.98 -9.23
C ARG A 17 15.84 7.56 -9.43
N ARG A 18 15.42 6.91 -8.33
CA ARG A 18 14.65 5.68 -8.41
C ARG A 18 13.61 6.01 -9.49
N PRO A 19 13.53 5.23 -10.59
CA PRO A 19 12.45 5.44 -11.57
C PRO A 19 11.17 5.60 -10.75
N PRO A 20 10.23 6.50 -11.11
CA PRO A 20 9.04 6.74 -10.31
C PRO A 20 8.35 5.40 -10.08
N VAL A 21 8.69 4.78 -8.96
CA VAL A 21 8.17 3.50 -8.56
C VAL A 21 6.81 3.91 -8.10
N ARG A 22 5.81 3.69 -8.96
CA ARG A 22 4.41 4.01 -8.65
C ARG A 22 4.16 3.43 -7.28
N PRO A 23 4.01 4.25 -6.22
CA PRO A 23 4.05 3.75 -4.85
C PRO A 23 3.01 2.65 -4.62
N GLY A 24 1.87 2.75 -5.32
CA GLY A 24 0.87 1.70 -5.41
C GLY A 24 1.38 0.31 -5.81
N ARG A 25 2.26 0.16 -6.81
CA ARG A 25 2.79 -1.17 -7.19
C ARG A 25 3.67 -1.79 -6.11
N HIS A 26 4.47 -0.96 -5.42
CA HIS A 26 5.26 -1.41 -4.28
C HIS A 26 4.38 -1.78 -3.10
N ALA A 27 3.35 -0.98 -2.83
CA ALA A 27 2.35 -1.27 -1.80
C ALA A 27 1.61 -2.58 -2.12
N LEU A 28 1.18 -2.78 -3.36
CA LEU A 28 0.55 -4.02 -3.79
C LEU A 28 1.48 -5.23 -3.58
N HIS A 29 2.74 -5.15 -3.98
CA HIS A 29 3.70 -6.23 -3.76
C HIS A 29 3.88 -6.53 -2.26
N ALA A 30 3.98 -5.49 -1.43
CA ALA A 30 4.04 -5.63 0.01
C ALA A 30 2.78 -6.32 0.57
N ALA A 31 1.58 -5.89 0.19
CA ALA A 31 0.34 -6.51 0.63
C ALA A 31 0.19 -7.95 0.14
N ALA A 32 0.56 -8.22 -1.12
CA ALA A 32 0.55 -9.56 -1.70
C ALA A 32 1.50 -10.51 -0.96
N SER A 33 2.65 -10.03 -0.47
CA SER A 33 3.59 -10.82 0.35
C SER A 33 3.00 -11.29 1.68
N ARG A 34 1.84 -10.74 2.08
CA ARG A 34 1.13 -11.11 3.31
C ARG A 34 -0.05 -12.05 3.08
N ILE A 35 -0.37 -12.39 1.83
CA ILE A 35 -1.44 -13.36 1.53
C ILE A 35 -1.16 -14.68 2.26
N GLY A 36 -2.19 -15.23 2.91
CA GLY A 36 -2.09 -16.45 3.72
C GLY A 36 -1.55 -16.25 5.14
N ILE A 37 -0.98 -15.09 5.46
CA ILE A 37 -0.55 -14.78 6.82
C ILE A 37 -1.78 -14.33 7.63
N PRO A 38 -2.10 -14.99 8.77
CA PRO A 38 -3.16 -14.56 9.66
C PRO A 38 -2.94 -13.11 10.11
N CYS A 39 -4.00 -12.30 10.06
CA CYS A 39 -3.97 -10.97 10.68
C CYS A 39 -3.86 -11.13 12.21
N ILE A 40 -2.68 -10.90 12.80
CA ILE A 40 -2.42 -11.14 14.23
C ILE A 40 -2.97 -10.00 15.10
N ARG A 41 -3.78 -10.37 16.10
CA ARG A 41 -4.24 -9.51 17.20
C ARG A 41 -3.06 -9.29 18.17
N GLY A 42 -2.57 -8.06 18.34
CA GLY A 42 -1.56 -7.77 19.38
C GLY A 42 -0.07 -7.82 18.98
N ALA A 43 0.35 -7.38 17.77
CA ALA A 43 1.76 -7.08 17.34
C ALA A 43 2.15 -5.56 17.17
N GLY A 44 3.18 -5.07 17.89
CA GLY A 44 3.35 -3.71 18.48
C GLY A 44 3.03 -2.58 17.56
N ASP A 45 2.29 -1.60 18.06
CA ASP A 45 2.19 -0.28 17.45
C ASP A 45 1.33 -0.25 16.16
N HIS A 46 0.93 -1.41 15.66
CA HIS A 46 0.23 -1.60 14.40
C HIS A 46 -0.76 -2.80 14.58
N ARG A 47 -1.33 -2.85 15.80
CA ARG A 47 -2.08 -3.88 16.57
C ARG A 47 -3.13 -4.79 15.90
N ALA A 48 -3.69 -4.39 14.77
CA ALA A 48 -4.72 -5.15 14.05
C ALA A 48 -4.64 -4.77 12.57
N PHE A 49 -4.40 -5.75 11.70
CA PHE A 49 -4.76 -5.59 10.30
C PHE A 49 -6.29 -5.66 10.21
N ASP A 50 -6.94 -4.56 10.54
CA ASP A 50 -8.15 -4.19 9.82
C ASP A 50 -7.75 -3.80 8.38
N SER A 51 -8.73 -3.68 7.51
CA SER A 51 -8.51 -3.34 6.11
C SER A 51 -7.61 -2.13 5.89
N SER A 52 -7.80 -1.07 6.69
CA SER A 52 -7.00 0.15 6.61
C SER A 52 -5.57 -0.03 7.11
N GLY A 53 -5.34 -0.88 8.11
CA GLY A 53 -4.01 -1.19 8.63
C GLY A 53 -3.14 -1.93 7.61
N LEU A 54 -3.74 -2.81 6.79
CA LEU A 54 -3.02 -3.49 5.72
C LEU A 54 -2.57 -2.49 4.65
N VAL A 55 -3.48 -1.61 4.24
CA VAL A 55 -3.19 -0.52 3.29
C VAL A 55 -2.09 0.38 3.83
N GLN A 56 -2.23 0.87 5.07
CA GLN A 56 -1.24 1.75 5.68
C GLN A 56 0.14 1.08 5.74
N TRP A 57 0.23 -0.16 6.23
CA TRP A 57 1.50 -0.87 6.31
C TRP A 57 2.12 -1.07 4.92
N ALA A 58 1.33 -1.49 3.93
CA ALA A 58 1.78 -1.70 2.57
C ALA A 58 2.36 -0.42 1.94
N TYR A 59 1.67 0.71 2.10
CA TYR A 59 2.15 2.00 1.59
C TYR A 59 3.34 2.56 2.35
N ARG A 60 3.48 2.27 3.65
CA ARG A 60 4.72 2.59 4.39
C ARG A 60 5.93 1.88 3.80
N GLN A 61 5.79 0.63 3.32
CA GLN A 61 6.86 -0.07 2.60
C GLN A 61 7.21 0.59 1.26
N ALA A 62 6.26 1.31 0.65
CA ALA A 62 6.45 2.11 -0.55
C ALA A 62 6.95 3.54 -0.26
N GLY A 63 7.16 3.91 1.00
CA GLY A 63 7.60 5.25 1.41
C GLY A 63 6.49 6.32 1.41
N VAL A 64 5.22 5.92 1.35
CA VAL A 64 4.08 6.85 1.36
C VAL A 64 3.33 6.74 2.69
N ALA A 65 3.11 7.89 3.32
CA ALA A 65 2.30 7.97 4.51
C ALA A 65 0.81 7.95 4.12
N VAL A 66 0.09 6.95 4.62
CA VAL A 66 -1.36 6.81 4.43
C VAL A 66 -2.05 6.88 5.80
N PRO A 67 -3.17 7.60 5.92
CA PRO A 67 -3.92 7.69 7.18
C PRO A 67 -4.32 6.33 7.75
N ARG A 68 -4.57 6.27 9.07
CA ARG A 68 -4.82 5.01 9.77
C ARG A 68 -6.22 4.46 9.51
N THR A 69 -7.21 5.32 9.26
CA THR A 69 -8.61 4.90 9.11
C THR A 69 -9.04 4.87 7.65
N THR A 70 -9.99 4.00 7.31
CA THR A 70 -10.55 3.92 5.93
C THR A 70 -11.24 5.22 5.51
N TYR A 71 -11.90 5.93 6.45
CA TYR A 71 -12.55 7.22 6.18
C TYR A 71 -11.57 8.34 5.87
N GLU A 72 -10.43 8.38 6.55
CA GLU A 72 -9.36 9.29 6.16
C GLU A 72 -8.71 8.84 4.85
N GLN A 73 -8.49 7.54 4.67
CA GLN A 73 -7.97 7.01 3.40
C GLN A 73 -8.86 7.38 2.21
N LEU A 74 -10.18 7.44 2.42
CA LEU A 74 -11.16 7.88 1.43
C LEU A 74 -11.06 9.39 1.13
N ARG A 75 -10.51 10.21 2.01
CA ARG A 75 -10.40 11.67 1.84
C ARG A 75 -9.03 12.12 1.33
N HIS A 76 -8.05 11.23 1.28
CA HIS A 76 -6.68 11.51 0.85
C HIS A 76 -6.36 10.82 -0.49
N GLY A 77 -5.31 11.30 -1.15
CA GLY A 77 -4.94 10.86 -2.49
C GLY A 77 -5.89 11.38 -3.57
N THR A 78 -5.67 10.94 -4.80
CA THR A 78 -6.46 11.33 -5.97
C THR A 78 -7.63 10.37 -6.15
N ALA A 79 -8.85 10.89 -6.36
CA ALA A 79 -10.00 10.05 -6.73
C ALA A 79 -9.72 9.31 -8.05
N VAL A 80 -10.10 8.03 -8.11
CA VAL A 80 -9.99 7.21 -9.32
C VAL A 80 -11.35 6.59 -9.61
N ASP A 81 -11.79 6.69 -10.86
CA ASP A 81 -12.98 6.00 -11.33
C ASP A 81 -12.75 4.49 -11.40
N GLU A 82 -13.80 3.70 -11.18
CA GLU A 82 -13.71 2.23 -11.17
C GLU A 82 -13.09 1.67 -12.46
N ASN A 83 -13.37 2.30 -13.61
CA ASN A 83 -12.82 1.92 -14.91
C ASN A 83 -11.34 2.29 -15.12
N ASP A 84 -10.79 3.18 -14.27
CA ASP A 84 -9.41 3.67 -14.35
C ASP A 84 -8.49 3.08 -13.28
N LEU A 85 -8.97 2.04 -12.59
CA LEU A 85 -8.24 1.33 -11.56
C LEU A 85 -6.92 0.75 -12.08
N GLN A 86 -5.84 1.04 -11.36
CA GLN A 86 -4.50 0.54 -11.63
C GLN A 86 -3.97 -0.25 -10.45
N PRO A 87 -3.18 -1.31 -10.69
CA PRO A 87 -2.59 -2.11 -9.63
C PRO A 87 -1.85 -1.22 -8.62
N GLY A 88 -2.31 -1.28 -7.38
CA GLY A 88 -1.86 -0.42 -6.30
C GLY A 88 -2.88 0.57 -5.78
N ASP A 89 -3.94 0.88 -6.49
CA ASP A 89 -4.96 1.82 -5.99
C ASP A 89 -5.66 1.27 -4.73
N VAL A 90 -5.96 2.17 -3.79
CA VAL A 90 -6.75 1.83 -2.61
C VAL A 90 -8.22 1.82 -3.01
N VAL A 91 -8.88 0.69 -2.85
CA VAL A 91 -10.31 0.53 -3.12
C VAL A 91 -11.05 0.48 -1.79
N LEU A 92 -12.09 1.30 -1.67
CA LEU A 92 -12.94 1.42 -0.50
C LEU A 92 -14.27 0.72 -0.80
N PHE A 93 -14.78 -0.02 0.18
CA PHE A 93 -16.01 -0.81 0.09
C PHE A 93 -16.98 -0.45 1.21
N TYR A 94 -18.25 -0.84 1.06
CA TYR A 94 -19.31 -0.70 2.07
C TYR A 94 -19.43 0.72 2.64
N GLY A 95 -19.53 1.73 1.75
CA GLY A 95 -19.62 3.13 2.16
C GLY A 95 -18.35 3.70 2.82
N GLY A 96 -17.19 3.07 2.59
CA GLY A 96 -15.92 3.45 3.21
C GLY A 96 -15.59 2.70 4.51
N GLY A 97 -16.42 1.74 4.93
CA GLY A 97 -16.17 0.92 6.12
C GLY A 97 -15.07 -0.14 5.95
N HIS A 98 -14.65 -0.41 4.71
CA HIS A 98 -13.61 -1.41 4.40
C HIS A 98 -12.70 -0.94 3.28
N ALA A 99 -11.47 -1.44 3.22
CA ALA A 99 -10.46 -1.09 2.23
C ALA A 99 -9.67 -2.30 1.70
N GLY A 100 -9.08 -2.14 0.52
CA GLY A 100 -8.14 -3.10 -0.05
C GLY A 100 -7.25 -2.43 -1.08
N ILE A 101 -6.28 -3.17 -1.59
CA ILE A 101 -5.37 -2.69 -2.64
C ILE A 101 -5.73 -3.41 -3.94
N TYR A 102 -6.11 -2.65 -4.96
CA TYR A 102 -6.43 -3.18 -6.28
C TYR A 102 -5.22 -3.89 -6.85
N ALA A 103 -5.43 -5.08 -7.36
CA ALA A 103 -4.37 -5.99 -7.71
C ALA A 103 -4.37 -6.36 -9.21
N GLY A 104 -5.18 -5.65 -10.00
CA GLY A 104 -5.44 -5.94 -11.41
C GLY A 104 -6.47 -7.05 -11.60
N ASN A 105 -6.95 -7.19 -12.83
CA ASN A 105 -7.88 -8.26 -13.26
C ASN A 105 -9.13 -8.34 -12.37
N ASP A 106 -9.71 -7.20 -12.00
CA ASP A 106 -10.88 -7.12 -11.13
C ASP A 106 -10.70 -7.82 -9.77
N THR A 107 -9.46 -7.86 -9.26
CA THR A 107 -9.14 -8.42 -7.95
C THR A 107 -8.58 -7.40 -6.99
N VAL A 108 -8.79 -7.66 -5.70
CA VAL A 108 -8.30 -6.83 -4.60
C VAL A 108 -7.62 -7.69 -3.54
N VAL A 109 -6.51 -7.22 -2.99
CA VAL A 109 -5.87 -7.80 -1.81
C VAL A 109 -6.37 -7.06 -0.58
N HIS A 110 -6.96 -7.77 0.38
CA HIS A 110 -7.52 -7.18 1.60
C HIS A 110 -7.30 -8.05 2.84
N ALA A 111 -7.38 -7.41 4.01
CA ALA A 111 -7.48 -8.07 5.30
C ALA A 111 -8.96 -8.14 5.71
N PRO A 112 -9.63 -9.31 5.62
CA PRO A 112 -11.08 -9.39 5.79
C PRO A 112 -11.55 -9.18 7.24
N ALA A 113 -10.78 -9.64 8.22
CA ALA A 113 -11.06 -9.46 9.65
C ALA A 113 -9.85 -9.90 10.49
N PRO A 114 -9.73 -9.45 11.75
CA PRO A 114 -8.77 -9.99 12.69
C PRO A 114 -8.86 -11.52 12.79
N GLY A 115 -7.73 -12.21 12.72
CA GLY A 115 -7.65 -13.68 12.75
C GLY A 115 -7.95 -14.38 11.42
N ARG A 116 -8.46 -13.68 10.41
CA ARG A 116 -8.55 -14.21 9.04
C ARG A 116 -7.29 -13.85 8.25
N PRO A 117 -6.81 -14.73 7.35
CA PRO A 117 -5.63 -14.45 6.55
C PRO A 117 -5.92 -13.32 5.56
N VAL A 118 -4.88 -12.54 5.25
CA VAL A 118 -4.93 -11.65 4.08
C VAL A 118 -5.20 -12.50 2.85
N THR A 119 -6.13 -12.06 2.02
CA THR A 119 -6.56 -12.83 0.85
C THR A 119 -6.74 -11.92 -0.35
N ARG A 120 -6.82 -12.55 -1.52
CA ARG A 120 -7.19 -11.91 -2.78
C ARG A 120 -8.59 -12.39 -3.16
N VAL A 121 -9.47 -11.45 -3.46
CA VAL A 121 -10.85 -11.73 -3.88
C VAL A 121 -11.22 -10.91 -5.10
N ALA A 122 -12.26 -11.33 -5.81
CA ALA A 122 -12.85 -10.54 -6.88
C ALA A 122 -13.49 -9.26 -6.31
N MET A 123 -13.35 -8.14 -7.01
CA MET A 123 -13.86 -6.84 -6.57
C MET A 123 -15.39 -6.87 -6.41
N ASN A 124 -16.09 -7.56 -7.31
CA ASN A 124 -17.54 -7.74 -7.28
C ASN A 124 -18.06 -8.59 -6.09
N SER A 125 -17.18 -9.25 -5.33
CA SER A 125 -17.57 -9.96 -4.10
C SER A 125 -17.84 -9.03 -2.93
N MET A 126 -17.49 -7.74 -3.06
CA MET A 126 -17.71 -6.69 -2.08
C MET A 126 -18.35 -5.47 -2.76
N SER A 127 -19.12 -4.67 -2.03
CA SER A 127 -19.78 -3.49 -2.60
C SER A 127 -18.78 -2.35 -2.76
N PHE A 128 -18.32 -2.10 -3.99
CA PHE A 128 -17.43 -0.97 -4.34
C PHE A 128 -18.07 0.36 -3.93
N HIS A 129 -17.26 1.25 -3.38
CA HIS A 129 -17.70 2.59 -2.98
C HIS A 129 -16.88 3.70 -3.66
N ALA A 130 -15.56 3.60 -3.62
CA ALA A 130 -14.66 4.60 -4.20
C ALA A 130 -13.25 4.03 -4.34
N ALA A 131 -12.39 4.70 -5.12
CA ALA A 131 -10.97 4.40 -5.18
C ALA A 131 -10.09 5.64 -5.03
N ARG A 132 -8.90 5.44 -4.46
CA ARG A 132 -7.91 6.48 -4.20
C ARG A 132 -6.52 6.04 -4.63
N ARG A 133 -5.84 6.90 -5.37
CA ARG A 133 -4.45 6.72 -5.79
C ARG A 133 -3.51 7.59 -4.95
N TYR A 134 -2.47 6.94 -4.44
CA TYR A 134 -1.42 7.50 -3.58
C TYR A 134 -0.05 7.32 -4.23
#